data_AF-A0A380W748-F1
#
_entry.id   AF-A0A380W748-F1
#
_cell.length_a   1.000
_cell.length_b   1.000
_cell.length_c   1.000
_cell.angle_alpha   90.00
_cell.angle_beta   90.00
_cell.angle_gamma   90.00
#
_symmetry.space_group_name_H-M   'P 1'
#
loop_
_entity.id
_entity.type
_entity.pdbx_description
1 polymer ?
#
loop_
_entity_poly.entity_id
_entity_poly.type
_entity_poly.pdbx_seq_one_letter_code
_entity_poly.pdbx_strand_id
1 'polypeptide(L)' 'MSKQRLEIKIDGRGQSSKVQEWEWSLMLGPKRLDGGTVFGARAQAAEAGERAKRRYLVSGGPAKSGS' A
#
# COMPACT_ATOMS: atom_id res chain seq x y z
N MET A 1 -4.51 -14.21 15.27
CA MET A 1 -4.15 -12.80 15.00
C MET A 1 -3.53 -12.71 13.61
N SER A 2 -4.25 -12.19 12.61
CA SER A 2 -3.72 -12.05 11.25
C SER A 2 -2.60 -11.02 11.22
N LYS A 3 -1.37 -11.47 10.90
CA LYS A 3 -0.18 -10.61 10.77
C LYS A 3 -0.36 -9.72 9.54
N GLN A 4 -0.86 -8.51 9.75
CA GLN A 4 -1.01 -7.50 8.71
C GLN A 4 0.22 -6.60 8.73
N ARG A 5 0.97 -6.54 7.62
CA ARG A 5 2.21 -5.77 7.51
C ARG A 5 2.09 -4.80 6.34
N LEU A 6 2.20 -3.50 6.63
CA LEU A 6 2.33 -2.47 5.62
C LEU A 6 3.81 -2.35 5.25
N GLU A 7 4.11 -2.41 3.96
CA GLU A 7 5.45 -2.24 3.40
C GLU A 7 5.44 -1.04 2.47
N ILE A 8 6.46 -0.19 2.57
CA ILE A 8 6.66 0.95 1.68
C ILE A 8 7.94 0.68 0.91
N LYS A 9 7.84 0.58 -0.41
CA LYS A 9 8.94 0.28 -1.32
C LYS A 9 9.16 1.45 -2.27
N ILE A 10 10.39 1.59 -2.75
CA ILE A 10 10.72 2.55 -3.79
C ILE A 10 10.49 1.85 -5.12
N ASP A 11 9.73 2.46 -6.03
CA ASP A 11 9.63 1.95 -7.40
C ASP A 11 10.92 2.30 -8.14
N GLY A 12 11.77 1.28 -8.32
CA GLY A 12 13.06 1.41 -8.98
C GLY A 12 12.97 1.43 -10.51
N ARG A 13 11.77 1.42 -11.11
CA ARG A 13 11.62 1.44 -12.57
C ARG A 13 11.72 2.85 -13.15
N GLY A 14 11.58 3.88 -12.32
CA GLY A 14 11.87 5.28 -12.66
C GLY A 14 13.38 5.56 -12.73
N GLN A 15 14.07 5.06 -13.75
CA GLN A 15 15.52 5.31 -13.96
C GLN A 15 15.81 6.77 -14.40
N SER A 16 14.79 7.62 -14.53
CA SER A 16 14.91 9.00 -14.98
C SER A 16 13.86 9.90 -14.32
N SER A 17 14.09 10.30 -13.08
CA SER A 17 13.65 11.60 -12.57
C SER A 17 14.26 11.83 -11.20
N LYS A 18 14.63 13.08 -10.89
CA LYS A 18 15.25 13.52 -9.63
C LYS A 18 14.45 13.20 -8.35
N VAL A 19 13.29 12.56 -8.46
CA VAL A 19 12.33 12.31 -7.39
C VAL A 19 12.22 10.80 -7.20
N GLN A 20 12.54 10.33 -5.99
CA GLN A 20 12.34 8.93 -5.63
C GLN A 20 10.85 8.62 -5.59
N GLU A 21 10.44 7.63 -6.35
CA GLU A 21 9.07 7.15 -6.46
C GLU A 21 8.80 6.11 -5.38
N TRP A 22 7.71 6.27 -4.63
CA TRP A 22 7.35 5.43 -3.49
C TRP A 22 6.01 4.77 -3.72
N GLU A 23 5.92 3.48 -3.46
CA GLU A 23 4.69 2.70 -3.52
C GLU A 23 4.48 1.98 -2.18
N TRP A 24 3.22 1.75 -1.81
CA TRP A 24 2.87 0.95 -0.66
C TRP A 24 2.32 -0.42 -1.07
N SER A 25 2.62 -1.43 -0.27
CA SER A 25 2.06 -2.79 -0.37
C SER A 25 1.58 -3.23 1.01
N LEU A 26 0.35 -3.70 1.11
CA LEU A 26 -0.22 -4.23 2.34
C LEU A 26 -0.30 -5.75 2.26
N MET A 27 0.40 -6.44 3.16
CA MET A 27 0.29 -7.89 3.34
C MET A 27 -0.81 -8.20 4.36
N LEU A 28 -1.82 -8.96 3.91
CA LEU A 28 -2.94 -9.49 4.69
C LEU A 28 -2.85 -11.02 4.74
N GLY A 29 -1.96 -11.56 5.57
CA GLY A 29 -1.69 -13.00 5.60
C GLY A 29 -1.11 -13.48 4.25
N PRO A 30 -1.76 -14.41 3.52
CA PRO A 30 -1.27 -14.85 2.21
C PRO A 30 -1.56 -13.86 1.07
N LYS A 31 -2.41 -12.84 1.30
CA LYS A 31 -2.83 -11.90 0.26
C LYS A 31 -1.98 -10.63 0.32
N ARG A 32 -1.36 -10.27 -0.80
CA ARG A 32 -0.69 -8.97 -0.98
C ARG A 32 -1.63 -8.03 -1.73
N LEU A 33 -1.72 -6.80 -1.26
CA LEU A 33 -2.44 -5.71 -1.89
C LEU A 33 -1.44 -4.61 -2.21
N ASP A 34 -1.13 -4.43 -3.49
CA ASP A 34 -0.34 -3.29 -3.93
C ASP A 34 -1.24 -2.07 -4.15
N GLY A 35 -0.73 -0.90 -3.79
CA GLY A 35 -1.46 0.35 -3.94
C GLY A 35 -1.65 0.80 -5.39
N GLY A 36 -0.82 0.30 -6.32
CA GLY A 36 -0.84 0.63 -7.74
C GLY A 36 -0.66 2.13 -8.04
N THR A 37 -0.33 2.91 -7.01
CA THR A 37 -0.21 4.37 -7.03
C THR A 37 1.19 4.70 -6.53
N VAL A 38 1.92 5.43 -7.35
CA VAL A 38 3.27 5.88 -7.07
C VAL A 38 3.22 7.31 -6.55
N PHE A 39 3.94 7.55 -5.46
CA PHE A 39 4.02 8.83 -4.78
C PHE A 39 5.43 9.39 -4.86
N GLY A 40 5.58 10.70 -5.08
CA GLY A 40 6.89 11.34 -5.06
C GLY A 40 7.52 11.46 -3.66
N ALA A 41 6.76 11.12 -2.60
CA ALA A 41 7.22 11.19 -1.21
C ALA A 41 6.82 9.95 -0.41
N ARG A 42 7.76 9.46 0.41
CA ARG A 42 7.55 8.32 1.33
C ARG A 42 6.37 8.53 2.27
N ALA A 43 6.20 9.75 2.79
CA ALA A 43 5.11 10.07 3.71
C ALA A 43 3.74 9.85 3.06
N GLN A 44 3.57 10.28 1.81
CA GLN A 44 2.31 10.10 1.08
C GLN A 44 2.00 8.61 0.84
N ALA A 45 3.01 7.82 0.45
CA ALA A 45 2.85 6.37 0.31
C ALA A 45 2.49 5.70 1.65
N ALA A 46 3.13 6.12 2.74
CA ALA A 46 2.84 5.62 4.08
C ALA A 46 1.42 5.95 4.54
N GLU A 47 0.96 7.19 4.34
CA GLU A 47 -0.40 7.61 4.69
C GLU A 47 -1.46 6.89 3.85
N ALA A 48 -1.22 6.72 2.55
CA ALA A 48 -2.11 5.95 1.68
C ALA A 48 -2.20 4.49 2.11
N GLY A 49 -1.07 3.87 2.45
CA GLY A 49 -0.98 2.51 2.97
C GLY A 49 -1.62 2.32 4.35
N GLU A 50 -1.43 3.27 5.26
CA GLU A 50 -2.09 3.33 6.58
C GLU A 50 -3.61 3.45 6.42
N ARG A 51 -4.07 4.32 5.50
CA ARG A 51 -5.49 4.49 5.18
C ARG A 51 -6.07 3.19 4.62
N ALA A 52 -5.37 2.53 3.70
CA ALA A 52 -5.78 1.23 3.19
C ALA A 52 -5.84 0.19 4.31
N LYS A 53 -4.79 0.06 5.12
CA LYS A 53 -4.75 -0.83 6.29
C LYS A 53 -5.94 -0.60 7.23
N ARG A 54 -6.23 0.66 7.58
CA ARG A 54 -7.39 1.01 8.41
C ARG A 54 -8.72 0.63 7.76
N ARG A 55 -8.89 0.87 6.44
CA ARG A 55 -10.09 0.44 5.71
C ARG A 55 -10.28 -1.08 5.74
N TYR A 56 -9.21 -1.85 5.53
CA TYR A 56 -9.27 -3.32 5.60
C TYR A 56 -9.50 -3.85 7.02
N LEU A 57 -8.98 -3.17 8.05
CA LEU A 57 -9.22 -3.50 9.46
C LEU A 57 -10.66 -3.23 9.89
N VAL A 58 -11.19 -2.06 9.52
CA VAL A 58 -12.55 -1.64 9.89
C VAL A 58 -13.61 -2.46 9.15
N SER A 59 -13.34 -2.91 7.92
CA SER A 59 -14.28 -3.74 7.16
C SER A 59 -14.24 -5.25 7.45
N GLY A 60 -13.41 -5.75 8.38
CA GLY A 60 -13.45 -7.15 8.81
C GLY A 60 -13.11 -8.20 7.73
N GLY A 61 -12.41 -7.81 6.67
CA GLY A 61 -12.20 -8.63 5.48
C GLY A 61 -12.12 -7.72 4.25
N PRO A 62 -11.73 -8.23 3.06
CA PRO A 62 -11.80 -7.42 1.86
C PRO A 62 -13.21 -6.88 1.79
N ALA A 63 -13.37 -5.56 1.65
CA ALA A 63 -14.60 -5.03 1.11
C ALA A 63 -14.85 -5.90 -0.13
N LYS A 64 -15.88 -6.74 -0.05
CA LYS A 64 -16.53 -7.27 -1.24
C LYS A 64 -16.81 -5.99 -2.03
N SER A 65 -15.99 -5.70 -3.04
CA SER A 65 -16.44 -4.90 -4.17
C SER A 65 -17.70 -5.62 -4.60
N GLY A 66 -18.82 -5.12 -4.11
CA GLY A 66 -20.12 -5.58 -4.48
C GLY A 66 -20.38 -5.04 -5.87
N SER A 67 -20.66 -5.99 -6.76
CA SER A 67 -21.35 -5.85 -8.06
C SER A 67 -20.54 -5.23 -9.19
#